data_AF-A0A6G1K358-F1
#
_entry.id   AF-A0A6G1K358-F1
#
_cell.length_a   1.000
_cell.length_b   1.000
_cell.length_c   1.000
_cell.angle_alpha   90.00
_cell.angle_beta   90.00
_cell.angle_gamma   90.00
#
_symmetry.space_group_name_H-M   'P 1'
#
loop_
_entity.id
_entity.type
_entity.pdbx_description
1 polymer ?
#
loop_
_entity_poly.entity_id
_entity_poly.type
_entity_poly.pdbx_seq_one_letter_code
_entity_poly.pdbx_strand_id
1 'polypeptide(L)'
;MDLADSRYDSSYNYIWYHNNGPWSTRFTAWYIPGLLHRNKGDDVVNAERSIRNLIKVQMDYNFTSPWYANYKLSPDEPNPTYIGDLYPQEIYATYDANWRAFIGSALVQAIAEFEHLLDPQLVKDVETSLTLAAVGEIRRDGTPPDNLILGYTNPQLMGALMIGWLGQRLNNATFVDFANTRGTELYELFTANGSNTFTEYNCPTYYGEDIFGLASAIKYGPENSTLTQHAPFMLTELWKDIADHYNPYLGNLVGPYDRAYARDMPTHSAIVGQYWWGMFGYEKAPVPWKGNDDFRYDLAQGPSLALLMSTVRSTITPETQEKLFTPLTGERILKKTIREDLKTDVIRYANSWMSNSFMIGGQTLAEEVNRGKQFTPAIVHWASDPDHTPFPYNGWFSLYPTASTITTNVSAGSLTISYPNTTQDGTNLFTYMISGIPPPWNLAGNVVDGFTNLPCLSVNVSAPGLEVQGTNYWQNVISNHYYYNVTYVVPANYSGVPTMSFEMAYTC
;
A
#
# COMPACT_ATOMS: atom_id res chain seq x y z
N MET A 1 12.87 2.53 -16.96
CA MET A 1 12.62 3.80 -17.66
C MET A 1 11.65 3.63 -18.82
N ASP A 2 11.81 2.61 -19.68
CA ASP A 2 11.06 2.52 -20.95
C ASP A 2 9.74 1.70 -20.90
N LEU A 3 9.30 1.28 -19.70
CA LEU A 3 8.17 0.35 -19.58
C LEU A 3 6.85 0.95 -20.05
N ALA A 4 6.66 2.25 -19.83
CA ALA A 4 5.42 2.92 -20.15
C ALA A 4 5.37 3.41 -21.61
N ASP A 5 6.45 3.28 -22.38
CA ASP A 5 6.52 3.67 -23.79
C ASP A 5 5.44 3.00 -24.63
N SER A 6 5.18 1.70 -24.41
CA SER A 6 4.14 0.96 -25.12
C SER A 6 2.71 1.41 -24.77
N ARG A 7 2.56 2.20 -23.71
CA ARG A 7 1.29 2.78 -23.25
C ARG A 7 1.23 4.28 -23.53
N TYR A 8 2.31 4.92 -23.99
CA TYR A 8 2.31 6.36 -24.22
C TYR A 8 1.58 6.69 -25.52
N ASP A 9 0.46 7.37 -25.40
CA ASP A 9 -0.28 7.92 -26.51
C ASP A 9 0.30 9.29 -26.87
N SER A 10 1.17 9.34 -27.88
CA SER A 10 1.82 10.57 -28.32
C SER A 10 0.85 11.58 -28.97
N SER A 11 -0.35 11.17 -29.37
CA SER A 11 -1.35 12.07 -29.95
C SER A 11 -1.97 12.95 -28.86
N TYR A 12 -2.20 12.38 -27.68
CA TYR A 12 -2.76 13.08 -26.52
C TYR A 12 -1.73 13.42 -25.45
N ASN A 13 -0.51 12.87 -25.53
CA ASN A 13 0.57 13.00 -24.56
C ASN A 13 0.20 12.51 -23.16
N TYR A 14 -0.47 11.35 -23.10
CA TYR A 14 -0.86 10.66 -21.86
C TYR A 14 -0.50 9.17 -21.92
N ILE A 15 -0.38 8.55 -20.76
CA ILE A 15 -0.37 7.09 -20.63
C ILE A 15 -1.80 6.55 -20.82
N TRP A 16 -1.97 5.70 -21.82
CA TRP A 16 -3.18 4.90 -22.03
C TRP A 16 -3.25 3.79 -20.98
N TYR A 17 -4.28 3.85 -20.14
CA TYR A 17 -4.58 2.80 -19.18
C TYR A 17 -6.04 2.91 -18.74
N HIS A 18 -6.81 1.83 -18.89
CA HIS A 18 -8.24 1.80 -18.55
C HIS A 18 -8.45 1.77 -17.03
N ASN A 19 -8.44 2.95 -16.40
CA ASN A 19 -8.70 3.14 -14.97
C ASN A 19 -9.24 4.56 -14.75
N ASN A 20 -10.52 4.66 -14.37
CA ASN A 20 -11.27 5.93 -14.28
C ASN A 20 -11.38 6.71 -15.62
N GLY A 21 -11.08 6.04 -16.72
CA GLY A 21 -11.04 6.58 -18.09
C GLY A 21 -10.00 5.85 -18.94
N PRO A 22 -9.92 6.12 -20.25
CA PRO A 22 -8.96 5.49 -21.16
C PRO A 22 -7.50 5.99 -21.01
N TRP A 23 -7.29 7.19 -20.45
CA TRP A 23 -5.96 7.74 -20.17
C TRP A 23 -5.78 8.02 -18.67
N SER A 24 -4.58 7.79 -18.13
CA SER A 24 -4.32 7.99 -16.69
C SER A 24 -3.46 9.23 -16.46
N THR A 25 -3.98 10.19 -15.70
CA THR A 25 -3.21 11.38 -15.29
C THR A 25 -2.07 11.00 -14.34
N ARG A 26 -2.32 10.14 -13.35
CA ARG A 26 -1.31 9.68 -12.38
C ARG A 26 -0.18 8.91 -13.05
N PHE A 27 -0.47 7.95 -13.93
CA PHE A 27 0.58 7.21 -14.61
C PHE A 27 1.38 8.08 -15.58
N THR A 28 0.74 9.11 -16.16
CA THR A 28 1.45 10.13 -16.95
C THR A 28 2.41 10.92 -16.09
N ALA A 29 1.99 11.35 -14.89
CA ALA A 29 2.86 12.04 -13.94
C ALA A 29 4.09 11.22 -13.56
N TRP A 30 3.93 9.91 -13.29
CA TRP A 30 5.03 9.01 -12.96
C TRP A 30 5.95 8.65 -14.14
N TYR A 31 5.47 8.78 -15.37
CA TYR A 31 6.27 8.51 -16.56
C TYR A 31 7.19 9.68 -16.93
N ILE A 32 6.78 10.93 -16.67
CA ILE A 32 7.51 12.15 -17.01
C ILE A 32 8.97 12.13 -16.50
N PRO A 33 9.28 11.80 -15.23
CA PRO A 33 10.66 11.72 -14.77
C PRO A 33 11.50 10.71 -15.56
N GLY A 34 10.89 9.62 -16.04
CA GLY A 34 11.55 8.63 -16.89
C GLY A 34 11.95 9.18 -18.26
N LEU A 35 11.05 9.94 -18.90
CA LEU A 35 11.34 10.64 -20.16
C LEU A 35 12.50 11.63 -19.99
N LEU A 36 12.41 12.49 -18.97
CA LEU A 36 13.42 13.53 -18.71
C LEU A 36 14.78 12.94 -18.35
N HIS A 37 14.81 11.86 -17.56
CA HIS A 37 16.05 11.14 -17.25
C HIS A 37 16.68 10.53 -18.51
N ARG A 38 15.87 9.95 -19.40
CA ARG A 38 16.38 9.30 -20.62
C ARG A 38 16.90 10.34 -21.62
N ASN A 39 16.18 11.44 -21.80
CA ASN A 39 16.52 12.56 -22.68
C ASN A 39 17.01 12.13 -24.08
N LYS A 40 16.21 11.29 -24.77
CA LYS A 40 16.51 10.83 -26.13
C LYS A 40 15.39 11.20 -27.09
N GLY A 41 15.73 11.60 -28.31
CA GLY A 41 14.74 11.94 -29.33
C GLY A 41 13.75 12.98 -28.83
N ASP A 42 12.46 12.65 -28.90
CA ASP A 42 11.36 13.54 -28.50
C ASP A 42 11.00 13.45 -27.00
N ASP A 43 11.80 12.79 -26.16
CA ASP A 43 11.48 12.58 -24.74
C ASP A 43 11.18 13.88 -23.98
N VAL A 44 12.04 14.89 -24.11
CA VAL A 44 11.85 16.19 -23.44
C VAL A 44 10.60 16.89 -23.97
N VAL A 45 10.39 16.87 -25.28
CA VAL A 45 9.21 17.47 -25.93
C VAL A 45 7.92 16.80 -25.45
N ASN A 46 7.93 15.47 -25.35
CA ASN A 46 6.81 14.68 -24.86
C ASN A 46 6.55 14.94 -23.37
N ALA A 47 7.61 15.03 -22.56
CA ALA A 47 7.51 15.37 -21.14
C ALA A 47 6.89 16.77 -20.95
N GLU A 48 7.36 17.78 -21.67
CA GLU A 48 6.80 19.13 -21.60
C GLU A 48 5.31 19.17 -21.99
N ARG A 49 4.93 18.47 -23.06
CA ARG A 49 3.52 18.36 -23.49
C ARG A 49 2.67 17.67 -22.44
N SER A 50 3.16 16.58 -21.86
CA SER A 50 2.47 15.87 -20.78
C SER A 50 2.32 16.74 -19.53
N ILE A 51 3.35 17.49 -19.12
CA ILE A 51 3.25 18.44 -17.98
C ILE A 51 2.19 19.51 -18.25
N ARG A 52 2.21 20.15 -19.43
CA ARG A 52 1.20 21.15 -19.80
C ARG A 52 -0.21 20.58 -19.77
N ASN A 53 -0.38 19.32 -20.18
CA ASN A 53 -1.65 18.63 -20.15
C ASN A 53 -2.10 18.29 -18.72
N LEU A 54 -1.20 17.89 -17.82
CA LEU A 54 -1.51 17.70 -16.40
C LEU A 54 -1.99 19.00 -15.74
N ILE A 55 -1.35 20.12 -16.03
CA ILE A 55 -1.77 21.45 -15.51
C ILE A 55 -3.19 21.80 -16.00
N LYS A 56 -3.50 21.56 -17.29
CA LYS A 56 -4.82 21.87 -17.88
C LYS A 56 -5.98 21.10 -17.26
N VAL A 57 -5.73 19.92 -16.68
CA VAL A 57 -6.76 19.09 -16.05
C VAL A 57 -6.86 19.32 -14.55
N GLN A 58 -6.16 20.32 -14.00
CA GLN A 58 -6.34 20.76 -12.63
C GLN A 58 -7.71 21.44 -12.46
N MET A 59 -8.42 21.11 -11.38
CA MET A 59 -9.78 21.56 -11.09
C MET A 59 -9.74 22.75 -10.13
N ASP A 60 -9.46 23.95 -10.65
CA ASP A 60 -9.25 25.18 -9.87
C ASP A 60 -10.45 26.14 -9.83
N TYR A 61 -11.62 25.72 -10.32
CA TYR A 61 -12.79 26.58 -10.53
C TYR A 61 -13.67 26.83 -9.29
N ASN A 62 -13.60 25.98 -8.26
CA ASN A 62 -14.46 26.11 -7.07
C ASN A 62 -13.69 25.90 -5.78
N PHE A 63 -13.35 27.02 -5.12
CA PHE A 63 -12.58 27.00 -3.89
C PHE A 63 -13.20 26.12 -2.81
N THR A 64 -14.51 26.11 -2.61
CA THR A 64 -15.12 25.36 -1.49
C THR A 64 -15.27 23.86 -1.75
N SER A 65 -14.94 23.39 -2.96
CA SER A 65 -15.07 21.97 -3.32
C SER A 65 -14.05 21.08 -2.62
N PRO A 66 -14.42 19.84 -2.25
CA PRO A 66 -13.47 18.82 -1.75
C PRO A 66 -12.33 18.52 -2.76
N TRP A 67 -12.62 18.65 -4.05
CA TRP A 67 -11.67 18.41 -5.14
C TRP A 67 -10.97 19.69 -5.66
N TYR A 68 -11.07 20.82 -4.94
CA TYR A 68 -10.39 22.05 -5.34
C TYR A 68 -8.89 21.84 -5.53
N ALA A 69 -8.38 22.36 -6.65
CA ALA A 69 -7.00 22.27 -7.09
C ALA A 69 -6.44 20.83 -7.22
N ASN A 70 -7.33 19.84 -7.21
CA ASN A 70 -7.00 18.47 -7.53
C ASN A 70 -6.87 18.28 -9.04
N TYR A 71 -6.36 17.14 -9.48
CA TYR A 71 -6.28 16.80 -10.90
C TYR A 71 -7.33 15.76 -11.22
N LYS A 72 -7.90 15.83 -12.43
CA LYS A 72 -8.76 14.75 -12.94
C LYS A 72 -8.05 13.40 -12.90
N LEU A 73 -8.80 12.30 -12.74
CA LEU A 73 -8.30 10.92 -12.82
C LEU A 73 -7.96 10.54 -14.27
N SER A 74 -8.79 10.99 -15.22
CA SER A 74 -8.58 10.90 -16.67
C SER A 74 -8.86 12.25 -17.34
N PRO A 75 -8.11 12.69 -18.36
CA PRO A 75 -8.32 13.98 -19.00
C PRO A 75 -9.71 14.19 -19.62
N ASP A 76 -10.35 13.11 -20.09
CA ASP A 76 -11.64 13.11 -20.76
C ASP A 76 -12.84 12.92 -19.81
N GLU A 77 -12.61 12.72 -18.52
CA GLU A 77 -13.70 12.64 -17.55
C GLU A 77 -14.38 14.02 -17.35
N PRO A 78 -15.68 14.06 -17.06
CA PRO A 78 -16.36 15.30 -16.66
C PRO A 78 -15.84 15.81 -15.31
N ASN A 79 -16.02 17.11 -15.03
CA ASN A 79 -15.71 17.63 -13.70
C ASN A 79 -16.75 17.13 -12.67
N PRO A 80 -16.35 16.83 -11.42
CA PRO A 80 -17.30 16.48 -10.36
C PRO A 80 -18.29 17.61 -10.09
N THR A 81 -19.51 17.22 -9.74
CA THR A 81 -20.62 18.14 -9.46
C THR A 81 -21.20 17.89 -8.07
N TYR A 82 -21.60 18.97 -7.39
CA TYR A 82 -22.34 18.86 -6.12
C TYR A 82 -23.78 18.36 -6.33
N ILE A 83 -24.37 18.75 -7.46
CA ILE A 83 -25.76 18.50 -7.82
C ILE A 83 -25.77 18.02 -9.27
N GLY A 84 -26.30 16.82 -9.50
CA GLY A 84 -26.48 16.25 -10.83
C GLY A 84 -26.05 14.78 -10.90
N ASP A 85 -26.65 14.07 -11.84
CA ASP A 85 -26.46 12.61 -11.98
C ASP A 85 -25.30 12.25 -12.92
N LEU A 86 -24.75 13.21 -13.67
CA LEU A 86 -23.71 12.94 -14.68
C LEU A 86 -22.38 12.51 -14.05
N TYR A 87 -21.95 13.23 -13.00
CA TYR A 87 -20.71 12.94 -12.27
C TYR A 87 -20.81 13.48 -10.83
N PRO A 88 -21.55 12.76 -9.96
CA PRO A 88 -21.80 13.20 -8.60
C PRO A 88 -20.53 13.17 -7.74
N GLN A 89 -20.44 14.01 -6.72
CA GLN A 89 -19.31 14.01 -5.79
C GLN A 89 -19.20 12.69 -5.01
N GLU A 90 -18.15 11.91 -5.30
CA GLU A 90 -17.88 10.64 -4.63
C GLU A 90 -16.36 10.45 -4.50
N ILE A 91 -15.88 10.49 -3.25
CA ILE A 91 -14.45 10.33 -2.96
C ILE A 91 -13.99 8.94 -3.40
N TYR A 92 -12.85 8.90 -4.10
CA TYR A 92 -12.26 7.72 -4.74
C TYR A 92 -13.03 7.13 -5.93
N ALA A 93 -14.08 7.78 -6.39
CA ALA A 93 -14.79 7.41 -7.62
C ALA A 93 -14.74 8.53 -8.66
N THR A 94 -15.34 9.69 -8.38
CA THR A 94 -15.36 10.83 -9.31
C THR A 94 -14.23 11.82 -9.07
N TYR A 95 -13.60 11.76 -7.90
CA TYR A 95 -12.33 12.43 -7.62
C TYR A 95 -11.55 11.63 -6.58
N ASP A 96 -10.22 11.62 -6.66
CA ASP A 96 -9.37 11.09 -5.59
C ASP A 96 -8.62 12.26 -4.94
N ALA A 97 -9.00 12.62 -3.72
CA ALA A 97 -8.40 13.76 -3.01
C ALA A 97 -6.87 13.64 -2.80
N ASN A 98 -6.30 12.42 -2.91
CA ASN A 98 -4.87 12.18 -2.81
C ASN A 98 -4.10 12.53 -4.10
N TRP A 99 -4.78 12.74 -5.23
CA TRP A 99 -4.11 13.04 -6.52
C TRP A 99 -3.22 14.29 -6.45
N ARG A 100 -3.57 15.28 -5.63
CA ARG A 100 -2.71 16.44 -5.34
C ARG A 100 -1.32 16.01 -4.87
N ALA A 101 -1.24 15.13 -3.88
CA ALA A 101 0.02 14.64 -3.34
C ALA A 101 0.77 13.73 -4.34
N PHE A 102 0.06 12.81 -5.01
CA PHE A 102 0.67 11.87 -5.95
C PHE A 102 1.23 12.55 -7.22
N ILE A 103 0.45 13.43 -7.85
CA ILE A 103 0.90 14.16 -9.04
C ILE A 103 1.87 15.27 -8.64
N GLY A 104 1.60 15.96 -7.53
CA GLY A 104 2.44 17.04 -7.04
C GLY A 104 3.86 16.58 -6.70
N SER A 105 4.01 15.46 -6.00
CA SER A 105 5.34 14.89 -5.71
C SER A 105 6.09 14.43 -6.96
N ALA A 106 5.40 13.90 -7.98
CA ALA A 106 6.02 13.56 -9.27
C ALA A 106 6.50 14.81 -10.04
N LEU A 107 5.72 15.91 -10.00
CA LEU A 107 6.14 17.19 -10.58
C LEU A 107 7.32 17.80 -9.81
N VAL A 108 7.34 17.71 -8.47
CA VAL A 108 8.50 18.10 -7.65
C VAL A 108 9.74 17.33 -8.09
N GLN A 109 9.65 16.00 -8.23
CA GLN A 109 10.77 15.18 -8.74
C GLN A 109 11.23 15.65 -10.13
N ALA A 110 10.31 15.91 -11.05
CA ALA A 110 10.63 16.36 -12.40
C ALA A 110 11.39 17.71 -12.41
N ILE A 111 10.92 18.70 -11.65
CA ILE A 111 11.59 20.00 -11.57
C ILE A 111 12.91 19.90 -10.80
N ALA A 112 12.94 19.23 -9.65
CA ALA A 112 14.13 19.14 -8.81
C ALA A 112 15.33 18.49 -9.53
N GLU A 113 15.09 17.52 -10.41
CA GLU A 113 16.14 16.80 -11.15
C GLU A 113 16.44 17.43 -12.52
N PHE A 114 15.41 17.93 -13.21
CA PHE A 114 15.47 18.16 -14.66
C PHE A 114 15.01 19.54 -15.10
N GLU A 115 14.87 20.52 -14.19
CA GLU A 115 14.52 21.91 -14.53
C GLU A 115 15.34 22.48 -15.70
N HIS A 116 16.63 22.16 -15.75
CA HIS A 116 17.55 22.62 -16.79
C HIS A 116 17.21 22.13 -18.22
N LEU A 117 16.34 21.12 -18.36
CA LEU A 117 15.87 20.62 -19.66
C LEU A 117 14.55 21.25 -20.10
N LEU A 118 13.83 21.92 -19.19
CA LEU A 118 12.46 22.37 -19.39
C LEU A 118 12.41 23.86 -19.79
N ASP A 119 11.39 24.20 -20.57
CA ASP A 119 11.02 25.59 -20.85
C ASP A 119 10.83 26.38 -19.53
N PRO A 120 11.55 27.50 -19.33
CA PRO A 120 11.46 28.27 -18.09
C PRO A 120 10.06 28.78 -17.76
N GLN A 121 9.21 29.01 -18.78
CA GLN A 121 7.82 29.39 -18.54
C GLN A 121 7.01 28.20 -18.03
N LEU A 122 7.21 27.00 -18.58
CA LEU A 122 6.59 25.78 -18.07
C LEU A 122 6.92 25.51 -16.60
N VAL A 123 8.16 25.77 -16.17
CA VAL A 123 8.56 25.64 -14.76
C VAL A 123 7.71 26.54 -13.86
N LYS A 124 7.48 27.80 -14.26
CA LYS A 124 6.59 28.73 -13.54
C LYS A 124 5.12 28.30 -13.55
N ASP A 125 4.67 27.71 -14.66
CA ASP A 125 3.32 27.17 -14.76
C ASP A 125 3.14 25.98 -13.80
N VAL A 126 4.17 25.13 -13.65
CA VAL A 126 4.21 24.04 -12.65
C VAL A 126 4.18 24.61 -11.23
N GLU A 127 5.00 25.62 -10.92
CA GLU A 127 4.99 26.28 -9.59
C GLU A 127 3.60 26.85 -9.25
N THR A 128 2.91 27.43 -10.24
CA THR A 128 1.55 27.95 -10.08
C THR A 128 0.56 26.81 -9.79
N SER A 129 0.62 25.72 -10.57
CA SER A 129 -0.23 24.55 -10.37
C SER A 129 0.00 23.90 -9.00
N LEU A 130 1.26 23.75 -8.59
CA LEU A 130 1.62 23.22 -7.27
C LEU A 130 1.21 24.15 -6.13
N THR A 131 1.20 25.47 -6.33
CA THR A 131 0.69 26.43 -5.34
C THR A 131 -0.80 26.20 -5.08
N LEU A 132 -1.59 26.00 -6.13
CA LEU A 132 -3.01 25.66 -5.98
C LEU A 132 -3.17 24.31 -5.28
N ALA A 133 -2.40 23.29 -5.69
CA ALA A 133 -2.45 21.96 -5.09
C ALA A 133 -2.09 22.00 -3.60
N ALA A 134 -1.06 22.76 -3.21
CA ALA A 134 -0.67 22.98 -1.82
C ALA A 134 -1.83 23.60 -1.00
N VAL A 135 -2.51 24.61 -1.53
CA VAL A 135 -3.69 25.20 -0.87
C VAL A 135 -4.82 24.19 -0.74
N GLY A 136 -5.07 23.37 -1.76
CA GLY A 136 -6.06 22.30 -1.71
C GLY A 136 -5.72 21.22 -0.68
N GLU A 137 -4.44 20.87 -0.55
CA GLU A 137 -3.97 19.84 0.38
C GLU A 137 -3.98 20.32 1.84
N ILE A 138 -3.58 21.57 2.11
CA ILE A 138 -3.61 22.18 3.45
C ILE A 138 -5.03 22.18 4.05
N ARG A 139 -6.05 22.22 3.19
CA ARG A 139 -7.46 22.24 3.60
C ARG A 139 -8.03 20.88 3.98
N ARG A 140 -7.30 19.79 3.75
CA ARG A 140 -7.70 18.44 4.13
C ARG A 140 -7.45 18.22 5.60
N ASP A 141 -8.49 17.89 6.35
CA ASP A 141 -8.43 17.68 7.79
C ASP A 141 -8.99 16.31 8.23
N GLY A 142 -9.36 15.45 7.27
CA GLY A 142 -9.93 14.14 7.55
C GLY A 142 -11.40 14.16 7.97
N THR A 143 -12.08 15.30 7.91
CA THR A 143 -13.52 15.39 8.17
C THR A 143 -14.31 14.96 6.93
N PRO A 144 -15.35 14.11 7.07
CA PRO A 144 -16.18 13.68 5.94
C PRO A 144 -16.65 14.84 5.05
N PRO A 145 -16.60 14.69 3.72
CA PRO A 145 -16.31 13.44 2.99
C PRO A 145 -14.81 13.11 2.82
N ASP A 146 -13.90 13.97 3.29
CA ASP A 146 -12.47 13.65 3.34
C ASP A 146 -12.16 12.67 4.48
N ASN A 147 -10.97 12.09 4.43
CA ASN A 147 -10.50 11.11 5.41
C ASN A 147 -8.96 11.15 5.59
N LEU A 148 -8.30 12.24 5.17
CA LEU A 148 -6.86 12.43 5.37
C LEU A 148 -6.52 12.76 6.83
N ILE A 149 -6.65 11.75 7.69
CA ILE A 149 -6.09 11.80 9.03
C ILE A 149 -4.56 11.72 8.99
N LEU A 150 -3.90 12.08 10.09
CA LEU A 150 -2.43 12.03 10.19
C LEU A 150 -1.87 10.62 9.95
N GLY A 151 -2.58 9.60 10.44
CA GLY A 151 -2.23 8.18 10.26
C GLY A 151 -2.38 7.67 8.82
N TYR A 152 -2.98 8.43 7.91
CA TYR A 152 -3.01 8.09 6.48
C TYR A 152 -1.66 8.46 5.86
N THR A 153 -0.66 7.60 6.05
CA THR A 153 0.76 7.91 5.95
C THR A 153 1.22 8.44 4.59
N ASN A 154 1.02 7.69 3.50
CA ASN A 154 1.65 8.02 2.21
C ASN A 154 1.26 9.40 1.64
N PRO A 155 -0.03 9.83 1.60
CA PRO A 155 -0.36 11.14 1.05
C PRO A 155 0.11 12.26 1.97
N GLN A 156 0.20 12.03 3.29
CA GLN A 156 0.75 13.00 4.24
C GLN A 156 2.23 13.25 4.00
N LEU A 157 3.02 12.19 3.79
CA LEU A 157 4.46 12.30 3.47
C LEU A 157 4.68 13.05 2.15
N MET A 158 3.97 12.65 1.09
CA MET A 158 4.07 13.28 -0.22
C MET A 158 3.59 14.74 -0.21
N GLY A 159 2.50 15.03 0.50
CA GLY A 159 1.94 16.38 0.65
C GLY A 159 2.88 17.31 1.42
N ALA A 160 3.41 16.87 2.56
CA ALA A 160 4.36 17.65 3.35
C ALA A 160 5.66 17.94 2.56
N LEU A 161 6.17 16.96 1.81
CA LEU A 161 7.28 17.17 0.89
C LEU A 161 6.95 18.25 -0.16
N MET A 162 5.83 18.10 -0.87
CA MET A 162 5.44 19.00 -1.95
C MET A 162 5.29 20.44 -1.45
N ILE A 163 4.58 20.62 -0.33
CA ILE A 163 4.33 21.94 0.27
C ILE A 163 5.64 22.55 0.78
N GLY A 164 6.50 21.76 1.44
CA GLY A 164 7.78 22.22 1.95
C GLY A 164 8.74 22.65 0.83
N TRP A 165 8.87 21.83 -0.21
CA TRP A 165 9.68 22.14 -1.41
C TRP A 165 9.24 23.46 -2.05
N LEU A 166 7.93 23.62 -2.25
CA LEU A 166 7.36 24.83 -2.83
C LEU A 166 7.53 26.05 -1.92
N GLY A 167 7.34 25.87 -0.61
CA GLY A 167 7.52 26.91 0.40
C GLY A 167 8.93 27.49 0.39
N GLN A 168 9.95 26.63 0.37
CA GLN A 168 11.34 27.06 0.25
C GLN A 168 11.61 27.74 -1.10
N ARG A 169 11.14 27.14 -2.19
CA ARG A 169 11.39 27.64 -3.55
C ARG A 169 10.78 29.01 -3.81
N LEU A 170 9.59 29.28 -3.27
CA LEU A 170 8.87 30.55 -3.45
C LEU A 170 9.06 31.55 -2.29
N ASN A 171 9.87 31.21 -1.28
CA ASN A 171 9.98 31.96 -0.02
C ASN A 171 8.61 32.21 0.66
N ASN A 172 7.72 31.21 0.64
CA ASN A 172 6.38 31.29 1.23
C ASN A 172 6.39 30.71 2.66
N ALA A 173 6.41 31.60 3.66
CA ALA A 173 6.47 31.23 5.07
C ALA A 173 5.30 30.33 5.50
N THR A 174 4.07 30.59 5.03
CA THR A 174 2.89 29.77 5.38
C THR A 174 3.08 28.31 4.98
N PHE A 175 3.66 28.05 3.80
CA PHE A 175 3.92 26.70 3.33
C PHE A 175 5.08 26.03 4.09
N VAL A 176 6.13 26.79 4.38
CA VAL A 176 7.25 26.31 5.22
C VAL A 176 6.75 25.91 6.61
N ASP A 177 5.96 26.77 7.26
CA ASP A 177 5.42 26.52 8.61
C ASP A 177 4.48 25.31 8.64
N PHE A 178 3.60 25.19 7.63
CA PHE A 178 2.71 24.03 7.50
C PHE A 178 3.52 22.74 7.33
N ALA A 179 4.48 22.71 6.41
CA ALA A 179 5.28 21.52 6.13
C ALA A 179 6.13 21.09 7.35
N ASN A 180 6.66 22.06 8.10
CA ASN A 180 7.40 21.78 9.34
C ASN A 180 6.48 21.25 10.44
N THR A 181 5.29 21.84 10.62
CA THR A 181 4.30 21.35 11.58
C THR A 181 3.89 19.91 11.25
N ARG A 182 3.51 19.65 9.99
CA ARG A 182 3.11 18.31 9.56
C ARG A 182 4.27 17.30 9.63
N GLY A 183 5.48 17.72 9.30
CA GLY A 183 6.69 16.90 9.46
C GLY A 183 6.96 16.51 10.91
N THR A 184 6.78 17.44 11.85
CA THR A 184 6.86 17.16 13.30
C THR A 184 5.80 16.15 13.71
N GLU A 185 4.53 16.40 13.37
CA GLU A 185 3.41 15.52 13.72
C GLU A 185 3.61 14.08 13.18
N LEU A 186 4.06 13.94 11.93
CA LEU A 186 4.33 12.63 11.32
C LEU A 186 5.45 11.88 12.05
N TYR A 187 6.53 12.57 12.41
CA TYR A 187 7.63 11.98 13.16
C TYR A 187 7.21 11.61 14.59
N GLU A 188 6.45 12.47 15.26
CA GLU A 188 5.90 12.21 16.59
C GLU A 188 4.96 11.00 16.58
N LEU A 189 4.10 10.86 15.56
CA LEU A 189 3.21 9.71 15.44
C LEU A 189 3.99 8.43 15.15
N PHE A 190 4.98 8.49 14.26
CA PHE A 190 5.83 7.36 13.91
C PHE A 190 6.61 6.82 15.12
N THR A 191 7.16 7.73 15.93
CA THR A 191 7.95 7.40 17.13
C THR A 191 7.12 7.27 18.40
N ALA A 192 5.79 7.50 18.30
CA ALA A 192 4.89 7.41 19.44
C ALA A 192 5.07 6.07 20.14
N ASN A 193 5.01 6.07 21.48
CA ASN A 193 5.19 4.89 22.32
C ASN A 193 6.51 4.11 22.12
N GLY A 194 7.47 4.64 21.35
CA GLY A 194 8.74 4.00 21.04
C GLY A 194 8.64 2.87 20.01
N SER A 195 7.56 2.78 19.24
CA SER A 195 7.34 1.66 18.30
C SER A 195 8.07 1.80 16.97
N ASN A 196 8.33 3.02 16.49
CA ASN A 196 8.85 3.30 15.15
C ASN A 196 7.98 2.63 14.06
N THR A 197 6.66 2.88 14.10
CA THR A 197 5.68 2.27 13.20
C THR A 197 4.81 3.31 12.54
N PHE A 198 4.50 3.13 11.25
CA PHE A 198 3.41 3.85 10.61
C PHE A 198 2.05 3.30 11.01
N THR A 199 1.04 4.16 10.97
CA THR A 199 -0.35 3.78 11.28
C THR A 199 -0.95 2.90 10.19
N GLU A 200 -0.70 3.16 8.91
CA GLU A 200 -1.06 2.24 7.82
C GLU A 200 -0.09 1.03 7.83
N TYR A 201 -0.29 0.13 8.81
CA TYR A 201 0.75 -0.79 9.25
C TYR A 201 0.89 -2.04 8.37
N ASN A 202 2.15 -2.42 8.14
CA ASN A 202 2.57 -3.62 7.43
C ASN A 202 1.82 -3.84 6.12
N CYS A 203 1.63 -2.80 5.32
CA CYS A 203 0.98 -2.91 4.02
C CYS A 203 2.04 -3.05 2.92
N PRO A 204 2.23 -4.23 2.28
CA PRO A 204 3.27 -4.39 1.26
C PRO A 204 3.13 -3.43 0.07
N THR A 205 1.89 -3.06 -0.30
CA THR A 205 1.65 -2.05 -1.33
C THR A 205 2.00 -0.65 -0.81
N TYR A 206 1.44 -0.19 0.30
CA TYR A 206 1.58 1.20 0.74
C TYR A 206 2.90 1.53 1.44
N TYR A 207 3.58 0.56 2.05
CA TYR A 207 4.97 0.74 2.45
C TYR A 207 5.84 1.14 1.26
N GLY A 208 5.53 0.65 0.05
CA GLY A 208 6.22 1.10 -1.16
C GLY A 208 6.03 2.59 -1.46
N GLU A 209 4.85 3.14 -1.17
CA GLU A 209 4.54 4.57 -1.35
C GLU A 209 5.11 5.42 -0.20
N ASP A 210 5.14 4.89 1.04
CA ASP A 210 5.80 5.54 2.16
C ASP A 210 7.31 5.67 1.89
N ILE A 211 7.95 4.62 1.35
CA ILE A 211 9.34 4.66 0.90
C ILE A 211 9.53 5.75 -0.16
N PHE A 212 8.61 5.88 -1.13
CA PHE A 212 8.70 6.93 -2.14
C PHE A 212 8.63 8.32 -1.50
N GLY A 213 7.67 8.56 -0.60
CA GLY A 213 7.51 9.82 0.12
C GLY A 213 8.75 10.20 0.93
N LEU A 214 9.27 9.26 1.73
CA LEU A 214 10.47 9.47 2.55
C LEU A 214 11.73 9.68 1.70
N ALA A 215 11.98 8.82 0.71
CA ALA A 215 13.16 8.94 -0.15
C ALA A 215 13.13 10.21 -0.99
N SER A 216 11.94 10.63 -1.44
CA SER A 216 11.78 11.92 -2.11
C SER A 216 12.02 13.10 -1.16
N ALA A 217 11.61 13.01 0.10
CA ALA A 217 11.92 14.03 1.10
C ALA A 217 13.41 14.15 1.41
N ILE A 218 14.14 13.03 1.44
CA ILE A 218 15.60 13.02 1.58
C ILE A 218 16.28 13.64 0.36
N LYS A 219 15.82 13.29 -0.85
CA LYS A 219 16.51 13.69 -2.09
C LYS A 219 16.16 15.10 -2.55
N TYR A 220 14.91 15.52 -2.36
CA TYR A 220 14.36 16.75 -2.95
C TYR A 220 13.86 17.76 -1.93
N GLY A 221 13.56 17.34 -0.70
CA GLY A 221 12.99 18.24 0.30
C GLY A 221 13.99 19.31 0.78
N PRO A 222 13.50 20.45 1.29
CA PRO A 222 14.38 21.48 1.85
C PRO A 222 15.21 20.95 3.02
N GLU A 223 16.51 21.24 3.04
CA GLU A 223 17.46 20.74 4.05
C GLU A 223 17.03 21.01 5.50
N ASN A 224 16.38 22.15 5.74
CA ASN A 224 15.93 22.59 7.06
C ASN A 224 14.47 22.20 7.38
N SER A 225 13.78 21.47 6.49
CA SER A 225 12.42 21.04 6.78
C SER A 225 12.40 19.87 7.76
N THR A 226 11.45 19.85 8.69
CA THR A 226 11.35 18.79 9.71
C THR A 226 11.28 17.39 9.08
N LEU A 227 10.46 17.23 8.03
CA LEU A 227 10.33 15.94 7.35
C LEU A 227 11.65 15.49 6.74
N THR A 228 12.38 16.37 6.04
CA THR A 228 13.68 16.01 5.43
C THR A 228 14.72 15.61 6.48
N GLN A 229 14.73 16.25 7.65
CA GLN A 229 15.65 15.92 8.73
C GLN A 229 15.36 14.55 9.36
N HIS A 230 14.09 14.17 9.50
CA HIS A 230 13.69 12.90 10.12
C HIS A 230 13.51 11.74 9.13
N ALA A 231 13.34 12.01 7.84
CA ALA A 231 13.11 10.99 6.82
C ALA A 231 14.21 9.90 6.75
N PRO A 232 15.52 10.19 6.88
CA PRO A 232 16.55 9.15 6.91
C PRO A 232 16.34 8.14 8.05
N PHE A 233 15.96 8.62 9.23
CA PHE A 233 15.68 7.77 10.39
C PHE A 233 14.42 6.95 10.15
N MET A 234 13.30 7.58 9.78
CA MET A 234 12.03 6.88 9.54
C MET A 234 12.17 5.82 8.44
N LEU A 235 12.89 6.12 7.36
CA LEU A 235 13.12 5.18 6.27
C LEU A 235 14.02 4.01 6.70
N THR A 236 15.04 4.28 7.52
CA THR A 236 15.91 3.22 8.08
C THR A 236 15.09 2.26 8.96
N GLU A 237 14.26 2.80 9.84
CA GLU A 237 13.41 2.01 10.74
C GLU A 237 12.31 1.26 9.99
N LEU A 238 11.70 1.86 8.96
CA LEU A 238 10.76 1.18 8.07
C LEU A 238 11.41 -0.04 7.38
N TRP A 239 12.64 0.10 6.87
CA TRP A 239 13.34 -1.03 6.25
C TRP A 239 13.73 -2.12 7.25
N LYS A 240 14.02 -1.77 8.51
CA LYS A 240 14.18 -2.77 9.58
C LYS A 240 12.88 -3.51 9.84
N ASP A 241 11.75 -2.80 9.93
CA ASP A 241 10.43 -3.42 10.12
C ASP A 241 10.07 -4.36 8.96
N ILE A 242 10.29 -3.91 7.71
CA ILE A 242 10.14 -4.75 6.51
C ILE A 242 11.01 -6.00 6.60
N ALA A 243 12.29 -5.87 6.93
CA ALA A 243 13.21 -7.02 7.02
C ALA A 243 12.83 -8.00 8.13
N ASP A 244 12.30 -7.48 9.24
CA ASP A 244 11.82 -8.30 10.35
C ASP A 244 10.55 -9.07 9.97
N HIS A 245 9.67 -8.51 9.15
CA HIS A 245 8.46 -9.18 8.65
C HIS A 245 8.70 -10.07 7.42
N TYR A 246 9.79 -9.86 6.69
CA TYR A 246 10.07 -10.60 5.47
C TYR A 246 10.60 -12.01 5.72
N ASN A 247 10.00 -12.98 5.02
CA ASN A 247 10.48 -14.35 4.93
C ASN A 247 11.14 -14.57 3.55
N PRO A 248 12.48 -14.65 3.47
CA PRO A 248 13.18 -14.81 2.18
C PRO A 248 12.93 -16.12 1.46
N TYR A 249 12.55 -17.20 2.16
CA TYR A 249 12.22 -18.47 1.52
C TYR A 249 10.86 -18.38 0.82
N LEU A 250 9.84 -17.87 1.51
CA LEU A 250 8.51 -17.67 0.91
C LEU A 250 8.48 -16.49 -0.08
N GLY A 251 9.45 -15.59 0.02
CA GLY A 251 9.47 -14.36 -0.77
C GLY A 251 8.38 -13.37 -0.36
N ASN A 252 7.83 -13.46 0.86
CA ASN A 252 6.65 -12.70 1.25
C ASN A 252 6.80 -12.08 2.64
N LEU A 253 6.06 -10.99 2.91
CA LEU A 253 5.92 -10.44 4.26
C LEU A 253 4.94 -11.30 5.07
N VAL A 254 5.16 -11.48 6.37
CA VAL A 254 4.12 -12.01 7.27
C VAL A 254 3.09 -10.92 7.54
N GLY A 255 1.82 -11.28 7.72
CA GLY A 255 0.79 -10.34 8.17
C GLY A 255 0.91 -9.96 9.66
N PRO A 256 -0.09 -9.25 10.22
CA PRO A 256 -1.33 -8.79 9.57
C PRO A 256 -1.07 -7.65 8.59
N TYR A 257 -2.07 -7.30 7.77
CA TYR A 257 -1.96 -6.15 6.84
C TYR A 257 -3.13 -5.18 7.06
N ASP A 258 -2.83 -3.91 7.30
CA ASP A 258 -3.88 -2.89 7.40
C ASP A 258 -4.62 -2.68 6.10
N ARG A 259 -3.93 -2.87 4.98
CA ARG A 259 -4.48 -2.89 3.63
C ARG A 259 -3.74 -3.92 2.81
N ALA A 260 -4.44 -4.64 1.95
CA ALA A 260 -3.85 -5.62 1.06
C ALA A 260 -4.59 -5.69 -0.28
N TYR A 261 -3.88 -5.36 -1.35
CA TYR A 261 -4.28 -5.70 -2.72
C TYR A 261 -3.66 -7.02 -3.15
N ALA A 262 -2.43 -7.28 -2.73
CA ALA A 262 -1.78 -8.58 -2.84
C ALA A 262 -1.58 -9.19 -1.45
N ARG A 263 -1.72 -10.51 -1.39
CA ARG A 263 -1.36 -11.32 -0.20
C ARG A 263 -0.11 -12.15 -0.44
N ASP A 264 0.30 -12.31 -1.69
CA ASP A 264 1.44 -13.12 -2.12
C ASP A 264 2.28 -12.34 -3.13
N MET A 265 3.39 -11.73 -2.69
CA MET A 265 4.20 -10.85 -3.55
C MET A 265 4.83 -11.54 -4.77
N PRO A 266 5.32 -12.80 -4.68
CA PRO A 266 5.84 -13.52 -5.85
C PRO A 266 4.86 -13.71 -7.01
N THR A 267 3.54 -13.68 -6.76
CA THR A 267 2.53 -13.95 -7.80
C THR A 267 1.60 -12.76 -8.06
N HIS A 268 1.46 -11.86 -7.09
CA HIS A 268 0.67 -10.63 -7.19
C HIS A 268 1.47 -9.40 -6.76
N SER A 269 1.15 -8.26 -7.34
CA SER A 269 1.96 -7.06 -7.18
C SER A 269 1.86 -6.43 -5.79
N ALA A 270 3.03 -6.12 -5.22
CA ALA A 270 3.19 -5.18 -4.13
C ALA A 270 4.33 -4.22 -4.47
N ILE A 271 4.11 -2.92 -4.26
CA ILE A 271 5.09 -1.87 -4.62
C ILE A 271 6.42 -2.08 -3.89
N VAL A 272 6.41 -2.54 -2.64
CA VAL A 272 7.63 -2.79 -1.87
C VAL A 272 8.60 -3.74 -2.59
N GLY A 273 8.10 -4.76 -3.30
CA GLY A 273 8.93 -5.70 -4.07
C GLY A 273 9.69 -5.04 -5.24
N GLN A 274 9.20 -3.92 -5.79
CA GLN A 274 9.90 -3.18 -6.83
C GLN A 274 11.22 -2.57 -6.35
N TYR A 275 11.35 -2.28 -5.06
CA TYR A 275 12.61 -1.79 -4.49
C TYR A 275 13.68 -2.89 -4.46
N TRP A 276 13.31 -4.16 -4.25
CA TRP A 276 14.28 -5.24 -4.42
C TRP A 276 14.81 -5.27 -5.84
N TRP A 277 13.92 -5.18 -6.83
CA TRP A 277 14.34 -5.16 -8.23
C TRP A 277 15.26 -3.96 -8.48
N GLY A 278 14.82 -2.75 -8.13
CA GLY A 278 15.59 -1.53 -8.38
C GLY A 278 16.96 -1.48 -7.70
N MET A 279 17.10 -2.09 -6.51
CA MET A 279 18.36 -2.08 -5.76
C MET A 279 19.26 -3.30 -6.00
N PHE A 280 18.69 -4.47 -6.27
CA PHE A 280 19.43 -5.75 -6.23
C PHE A 280 19.25 -6.61 -7.50
N GLY A 281 18.38 -6.19 -8.42
CA GLY A 281 18.09 -6.90 -9.67
C GLY A 281 16.83 -7.77 -9.59
N TYR A 282 16.25 -8.03 -10.76
CA TYR A 282 14.97 -8.73 -10.90
C TYR A 282 14.98 -10.14 -10.31
N GLU A 283 16.06 -10.90 -10.51
CA GLU A 283 16.15 -12.30 -10.07
C GLU A 283 16.20 -12.49 -8.56
N LYS A 284 16.34 -11.39 -7.80
CA LYS A 284 16.33 -11.39 -6.33
C LYS A 284 15.04 -10.79 -5.77
N ALA A 285 14.15 -10.30 -6.63
CA ALA A 285 12.99 -9.56 -6.21
C ALA A 285 11.78 -10.49 -6.04
N PRO A 286 11.05 -10.39 -4.91
CA PRO A 286 9.79 -11.09 -4.73
C PRO A 286 8.68 -10.36 -5.48
N VAL A 287 8.74 -10.41 -6.81
CA VAL A 287 7.77 -9.76 -7.69
C VAL A 287 7.24 -10.76 -8.71
N PRO A 288 6.04 -10.53 -9.26
CA PRO A 288 5.51 -11.38 -10.31
C PRO A 288 6.36 -11.35 -11.59
N TRP A 289 6.09 -12.29 -12.49
CA TRP A 289 6.66 -12.27 -13.82
C TRP A 289 6.31 -10.96 -14.56
N LYS A 290 7.23 -10.43 -15.37
CA LYS A 290 7.16 -9.05 -15.93
C LYS A 290 5.90 -8.69 -16.73
N GLY A 291 5.21 -9.67 -17.29
CA GLY A 291 3.98 -9.45 -18.07
C GLY A 291 2.69 -9.64 -17.28
N ASN A 292 2.76 -9.96 -15.99
CA ASN A 292 1.60 -10.01 -15.10
C ASN A 292 0.90 -8.64 -15.05
N ASP A 293 -0.43 -8.61 -15.19
CA ASP A 293 -1.18 -7.35 -15.31
C ASP A 293 -1.20 -6.55 -14.00
N ASP A 294 -1.38 -7.21 -12.84
CA ASP A 294 -1.31 -6.56 -11.53
C ASP A 294 0.05 -5.89 -11.34
N PHE A 295 1.13 -6.58 -11.75
CA PHE A 295 2.47 -6.04 -11.66
C PHE A 295 2.69 -4.86 -12.59
N ARG A 296 2.20 -4.92 -13.83
CA ARG A 296 2.30 -3.82 -14.79
C ARG A 296 1.52 -2.57 -14.36
N TYR A 297 0.50 -2.72 -13.52
CA TYR A 297 -0.22 -1.62 -12.90
C TYR A 297 0.70 -0.85 -11.94
N ASP A 298 1.22 -1.48 -10.90
CA ASP A 298 2.09 -0.80 -9.92
C ASP A 298 3.44 -0.39 -10.53
N LEU A 299 3.97 -1.19 -11.46
CA LEU A 299 5.23 -0.91 -12.15
C LEU A 299 5.14 0.32 -13.07
N ALA A 300 3.95 0.89 -13.28
CA ALA A 300 3.79 2.20 -13.91
C ALA A 300 4.54 3.32 -13.16
N GLN A 301 4.72 3.21 -11.84
CA GLN A 301 5.53 4.14 -11.04
C GLN A 301 7.04 3.87 -11.14
N GLY A 302 7.43 2.72 -11.70
CA GLY A 302 8.81 2.24 -11.77
C GLY A 302 9.85 3.28 -12.24
N PRO A 303 9.59 4.13 -13.27
CA PRO A 303 10.51 5.19 -13.65
C PRO A 303 10.80 6.20 -12.52
N SER A 304 9.77 6.67 -11.82
CA SER A 304 9.90 7.55 -10.65
C SER A 304 10.64 6.87 -9.49
N LEU A 305 10.32 5.61 -9.20
CA LEU A 305 11.00 4.85 -8.14
C LEU A 305 12.49 4.64 -8.46
N ALA A 306 12.83 4.34 -9.72
CA ALA A 306 14.20 4.07 -10.13
C ALA A 306 15.16 5.24 -9.83
N LEU A 307 14.68 6.49 -9.86
CA LEU A 307 15.47 7.68 -9.55
C LEU A 307 15.80 7.82 -8.04
N LEU A 308 15.12 7.07 -7.18
CA LEU A 308 15.29 7.11 -5.73
C LEU A 308 16.09 5.92 -5.18
N MET A 309 16.43 4.94 -6.01
CA MET A 309 17.04 3.68 -5.56
C MET A 309 18.36 3.87 -4.81
N SER A 310 19.21 4.82 -5.22
CA SER A 310 20.44 5.12 -4.48
C SER A 310 20.17 5.73 -3.10
N THR A 311 19.15 6.59 -2.99
CA THR A 311 18.73 7.20 -1.73
C THR A 311 18.20 6.14 -0.79
N VAL A 312 17.29 5.28 -1.26
CA VAL A 312 16.75 4.16 -0.47
C VAL A 312 17.87 3.20 -0.07
N ARG A 313 18.77 2.87 -1.01
CA ARG A 313 19.89 1.95 -0.74
C ARG A 313 20.81 2.45 0.37
N SER A 314 20.96 3.77 0.50
CA SER A 314 21.82 4.39 1.53
C SER A 314 21.29 4.23 2.96
N THR A 315 20.00 3.98 3.15
CA THR A 315 19.37 3.79 4.48
C THR A 315 19.28 2.32 4.90
N ILE A 316 19.55 1.39 3.99
CA ILE A 316 19.53 -0.06 4.29
C ILE A 316 20.86 -0.46 4.93
N THR A 317 20.81 -0.80 6.22
CA THR A 317 21.98 -1.29 6.96
C THR A 317 22.44 -2.67 6.45
N PRO A 318 23.71 -3.06 6.68
CA PRO A 318 24.17 -4.41 6.34
C PRO A 318 23.35 -5.52 7.00
N GLU A 319 22.95 -5.35 8.27
CA GLU A 319 22.11 -6.31 9.00
C GLU A 319 20.72 -6.42 8.36
N THR A 320 20.11 -5.28 8.03
CA THR A 320 18.81 -5.24 7.33
C THR A 320 18.92 -6.01 6.03
N GLN A 321 19.94 -5.71 5.20
CA GLN A 321 20.15 -6.40 3.93
C GLN A 321 20.36 -7.90 4.10
N GLU A 322 21.13 -8.32 5.11
CA GLU A 322 21.36 -9.75 5.39
C GLU A 322 20.04 -10.48 5.67
N LYS A 323 19.15 -9.87 6.47
CA LYS A 323 17.81 -10.42 6.74
C LYS A 323 16.94 -10.54 5.49
N LEU A 324 17.07 -9.63 4.51
CA LEU A 324 16.29 -9.68 3.27
C LEU A 324 16.66 -10.85 2.35
N PHE A 325 17.81 -11.50 2.56
CA PHE A 325 18.30 -12.55 1.65
C PHE A 325 18.63 -13.87 2.34
N THR A 326 18.63 -13.92 3.66
CA THR A 326 19.01 -15.12 4.41
C THR A 326 17.77 -15.85 4.91
N PRO A 327 17.47 -17.06 4.39
CA PRO A 327 16.37 -17.90 4.90
C PRO A 327 16.47 -18.12 6.41
N LEU A 328 15.31 -18.30 7.05
CA LEU A 328 15.26 -18.47 8.50
C LEU A 328 15.76 -19.88 8.87
N THR A 329 16.61 -19.97 9.89
CA THR A 329 17.09 -21.24 10.45
C THR A 329 16.34 -21.67 11.71
N GLY A 330 15.44 -20.82 12.22
CA GLY A 330 14.63 -21.05 13.41
C GLY A 330 13.35 -20.22 13.35
N GLU A 331 12.80 -19.92 14.53
CA GLU A 331 11.57 -19.14 14.65
C GLU A 331 11.84 -17.67 14.91
N ARG A 332 10.97 -16.81 14.38
CA ARG A 332 10.95 -15.37 14.67
C ARG A 332 9.56 -14.98 15.16
N ILE A 333 9.51 -14.28 16.30
CA ILE A 333 8.29 -13.71 16.88
C ILE A 333 8.41 -12.19 16.83
N LEU A 334 7.36 -11.55 16.33
CA LEU A 334 7.23 -10.10 16.25
C LEU A 334 6.04 -9.65 17.08
N LYS A 335 6.23 -8.56 17.83
CA LYS A 335 5.18 -7.90 18.60
C LYS A 335 5.32 -6.40 18.39
N LYS A 336 4.27 -5.79 17.85
CA LYS A 336 4.29 -4.40 17.41
C LYS A 336 3.09 -3.68 17.97
N THR A 337 3.34 -2.46 18.43
CA THR A 337 2.34 -1.55 18.99
C THR A 337 2.16 -0.42 17.99
N ILE A 338 0.93 -0.19 17.55
CA ILE A 338 0.62 0.77 16.48
C ILE A 338 -0.24 1.86 17.09
N ARG A 339 0.21 3.12 16.95
CA ARG A 339 -0.55 4.30 17.36
C ARG A 339 -1.40 4.79 16.19
N GLU A 340 -2.68 5.09 16.44
CA GLU A 340 -3.58 5.56 15.38
C GLU A 340 -3.51 7.08 15.17
N ASP A 341 -3.49 7.85 16.26
CA ASP A 341 -3.56 9.30 16.23
C ASP A 341 -2.79 9.90 17.44
N LEU A 342 -2.35 11.15 17.32
CA LEU A 342 -1.71 11.89 18.41
C LEU A 342 -2.71 12.36 19.48
N LYS A 343 -3.98 12.54 19.12
CA LYS A 343 -5.06 13.09 19.94
C LYS A 343 -5.80 12.05 20.77
N THR A 344 -5.66 10.76 20.46
CA THR A 344 -6.39 9.67 21.13
C THR A 344 -5.42 8.62 21.62
N ASP A 345 -5.74 7.94 22.74
CA ASP A 345 -4.93 6.86 23.28
C ASP A 345 -5.15 5.48 22.64
N VAL A 346 -5.82 5.44 21.48
CA VAL A 346 -6.12 4.20 20.79
C VAL A 346 -4.85 3.56 20.25
N ILE A 347 -4.69 2.26 20.56
CA ILE A 347 -3.55 1.44 20.19
C ILE A 347 -4.06 0.15 19.56
N ARG A 348 -3.37 -0.29 18.51
CA ARG A 348 -3.55 -1.60 17.88
C ARG A 348 -2.29 -2.44 18.09
N TYR A 349 -2.46 -3.76 18.12
CA TYR A 349 -1.35 -4.70 18.34
C TYR A 349 -1.23 -5.65 17.17
N ALA A 350 -0.06 -5.71 16.53
CA ALA A 350 0.25 -6.69 15.52
C ALA A 350 1.24 -7.72 16.09
N ASN A 351 0.84 -8.99 16.04
CA ASN A 351 1.67 -10.11 16.48
C ASN A 351 1.88 -11.06 15.30
N SER A 352 3.12 -11.50 15.13
CA SER A 352 3.47 -12.44 14.06
C SER A 352 4.43 -13.49 14.58
N TRP A 353 4.31 -14.68 14.00
CA TRP A 353 5.25 -15.77 14.18
C TRP A 353 5.62 -16.35 12.81
N MET A 354 6.87 -16.71 12.60
CA MET A 354 7.31 -17.34 11.37
C MET A 354 8.44 -18.34 11.60
N SER A 355 8.41 -19.41 10.82
CA SER A 355 9.54 -20.29 10.53
C SER A 355 9.96 -20.08 9.07
N ASN A 356 10.82 -20.94 8.54
CA ASN A 356 11.25 -20.83 7.14
C ASN A 356 10.08 -21.04 6.16
N SER A 357 9.29 -22.11 6.31
CA SER A 357 8.28 -22.52 5.33
C SER A 357 6.85 -22.08 5.67
N PHE A 358 6.66 -21.37 6.77
CA PHE A 358 5.34 -21.17 7.37
C PHE A 358 5.33 -19.92 8.25
N MET A 359 4.29 -19.09 8.15
CA MET A 359 4.16 -17.86 8.93
C MET A 359 2.71 -17.47 9.20
N ILE A 360 2.49 -16.82 10.35
CA ILE A 360 1.19 -16.45 10.92
C ILE A 360 1.26 -15.00 11.37
N GLY A 361 0.25 -14.21 11.01
CA GLY A 361 0.09 -12.82 11.45
C GLY A 361 -1.32 -12.55 11.94
N GLY A 362 -1.44 -11.74 13.00
CA GLY A 362 -2.72 -11.35 13.58
C GLY A 362 -2.68 -9.96 14.20
N GLN A 363 -3.75 -9.20 14.02
CA GLN A 363 -3.96 -7.88 14.62
C GLN A 363 -5.04 -7.91 15.68
N THR A 364 -4.83 -7.22 16.79
CA THR A 364 -5.84 -6.93 17.80
C THR A 364 -6.18 -5.45 17.76
N LEU A 365 -7.47 -5.14 17.65
CA LEU A 365 -8.00 -3.78 17.58
C LEU A 365 -9.43 -3.70 18.14
N ALA A 366 -9.83 -2.49 18.51
CA ALA A 366 -11.20 -2.16 18.89
C ALA A 366 -11.57 -0.82 18.26
N GLU A 367 -12.34 -0.88 17.17
CA GLU A 367 -12.79 0.28 16.40
C GLU A 367 -14.33 0.30 16.32
N GLU A 368 -14.88 1.49 16.06
CA GLU A 368 -16.33 1.66 15.88
C GLU A 368 -16.77 1.23 14.47
N VAL A 369 -15.92 1.46 13.47
CA VAL A 369 -16.22 1.24 12.05
C VAL A 369 -15.30 0.16 11.51
N ASN A 370 -15.84 -0.69 10.64
CA ASN A 370 -15.08 -1.74 9.98
C ASN A 370 -14.14 -1.13 8.92
N ARG A 371 -12.87 -1.56 8.91
CA ARG A 371 -11.81 -1.07 7.99
C ARG A 371 -11.98 -1.50 6.52
N GLY A 372 -13.00 -2.30 6.22
CA GLY A 372 -13.39 -2.73 4.88
C GLY A 372 -12.53 -3.85 4.30
N LYS A 373 -12.89 -4.30 3.09
CA LYS A 373 -12.34 -5.49 2.42
C LYS A 373 -10.82 -5.50 2.18
N GLN A 374 -10.15 -4.36 2.28
CA GLN A 374 -8.69 -4.27 2.13
C GLN A 374 -7.97 -4.70 3.41
N PHE A 375 -8.62 -4.57 4.56
CA PHE A 375 -8.02 -4.96 5.82
C PHE A 375 -7.87 -6.47 5.91
N THR A 376 -6.70 -6.93 6.36
CA THR A 376 -6.39 -8.35 6.55
C THR A 376 -5.96 -8.58 8.00
N PRO A 377 -6.93 -8.68 8.92
CA PRO A 377 -6.68 -8.74 10.36
C PRO A 377 -5.91 -9.97 10.80
N ALA A 378 -6.02 -11.08 10.08
CA ALA A 378 -5.23 -12.27 10.32
C ALA A 378 -4.97 -13.01 9.00
N ILE A 379 -3.76 -13.54 8.84
CA ILE A 379 -3.37 -14.29 7.66
C ILE A 379 -2.27 -15.29 7.99
N VAL A 380 -2.35 -16.43 7.33
CA VAL A 380 -1.38 -17.52 7.39
C VAL A 380 -0.85 -17.77 5.99
N HIS A 381 0.47 -17.95 5.87
CA HIS A 381 1.15 -18.32 4.63
C HIS A 381 1.99 -19.57 4.84
N TRP A 382 2.07 -20.43 3.82
CA TRP A 382 2.96 -21.59 3.81
C TRP A 382 3.41 -21.93 2.39
N ALA A 383 4.49 -22.69 2.25
CA ALA A 383 4.91 -23.25 0.98
C ALA A 383 3.97 -24.40 0.55
N SER A 384 2.92 -24.11 -0.21
CA SER A 384 1.97 -25.13 -0.67
C SER A 384 2.54 -26.02 -1.77
N ASP A 385 3.53 -25.50 -2.52
CA ASP A 385 4.36 -26.25 -3.45
C ASP A 385 5.83 -25.83 -3.24
N PRO A 386 6.62 -26.59 -2.45
CA PRO A 386 8.01 -26.25 -2.15
C PRO A 386 8.94 -26.38 -3.37
N ASP A 387 8.52 -27.08 -4.43
CA ASP A 387 9.33 -27.31 -5.63
C ASP A 387 9.15 -26.20 -6.69
N HIS A 388 8.17 -25.32 -6.52
CA HIS A 388 7.98 -24.17 -7.40
C HIS A 388 9.15 -23.17 -7.28
N THR A 389 9.55 -22.56 -8.40
CA THR A 389 10.71 -21.66 -8.48
C THR A 389 10.32 -20.33 -9.13
N PRO A 390 10.99 -19.20 -8.81
CA PRO A 390 12.16 -19.09 -7.91
C PRO A 390 11.80 -19.09 -6.41
N PHE A 391 10.54 -18.88 -6.09
CA PHE A 391 9.98 -19.02 -4.75
C PHE A 391 9.00 -20.20 -4.74
N PRO A 392 8.81 -20.89 -3.61
CA PRO A 392 7.75 -21.87 -3.47
C PRO A 392 6.40 -21.20 -3.79
N TYR A 393 5.43 -22.00 -4.23
CA TYR A 393 4.08 -21.47 -4.39
C TYR A 393 3.50 -21.25 -3.00
N ASN A 394 3.05 -20.03 -2.72
CA ASN A 394 2.56 -19.66 -1.39
C ASN A 394 1.07 -19.98 -1.28
N GLY A 395 0.75 -21.00 -0.49
CA GLY A 395 -0.60 -21.16 0.04
C GLY A 395 -0.87 -20.11 1.09
N TRP A 396 -2.10 -19.59 1.13
CA TRP A 396 -2.50 -18.70 2.20
C TRP A 396 -3.97 -18.84 2.57
N PHE A 397 -4.28 -18.57 3.84
CA PHE A 397 -5.64 -18.27 4.24
C PHE A 397 -5.70 -17.03 5.13
N SER A 398 -6.74 -16.22 4.96
CA SER A 398 -6.89 -14.97 5.71
C SER A 398 -8.31 -14.73 6.18
N LEU A 399 -8.45 -14.14 7.37
CA LEU A 399 -9.72 -13.65 7.88
C LEU A 399 -10.20 -12.47 7.02
N TYR A 400 -11.40 -12.59 6.46
CA TYR A 400 -12.12 -11.48 5.86
C TYR A 400 -12.72 -10.60 6.97
N PRO A 401 -12.46 -9.28 6.96
CA PRO A 401 -12.80 -8.41 8.08
C PRO A 401 -14.31 -8.12 8.12
N THR A 402 -15.08 -8.89 8.88
CA THR A 402 -16.52 -8.63 9.11
C THR A 402 -16.77 -7.76 10.34
N ALA A 403 -15.96 -7.89 11.38
CA ALA A 403 -16.09 -7.17 12.66
C ALA A 403 -15.11 -5.99 12.80
N SER A 404 -15.48 -5.00 13.63
CA SER A 404 -14.64 -3.82 13.95
C SER A 404 -13.83 -3.98 15.24
N THR A 405 -14.19 -4.94 16.10
CA THR A 405 -13.41 -5.33 17.27
C THR A 405 -12.97 -6.78 17.14
N ILE A 406 -11.66 -6.99 17.03
CA ILE A 406 -11.04 -8.29 16.78
C ILE A 406 -9.91 -8.47 17.78
N THR A 407 -9.87 -9.61 18.45
CA THR A 407 -8.73 -10.04 19.25
C THR A 407 -8.06 -11.23 18.58
N THR A 408 -6.74 -11.19 18.46
CA THR A 408 -5.93 -12.30 17.93
C THR A 408 -4.87 -12.72 18.94
N ASN A 409 -4.61 -14.02 18.99
CA ASN A 409 -3.47 -14.60 19.70
C ASN A 409 -2.66 -15.45 18.71
N VAL A 410 -1.41 -15.06 18.48
CA VAL A 410 -0.49 -15.74 17.58
C VAL A 410 0.62 -16.36 18.41
N SER A 411 0.87 -17.64 18.19
CA SER A 411 2.00 -18.37 18.77
C SER A 411 2.53 -19.39 17.77
N ALA A 412 3.56 -20.15 18.15
CA ALA A 412 4.18 -21.13 17.27
C ALA A 412 3.16 -22.17 16.81
N GLY A 413 2.88 -22.21 15.51
CA GLY A 413 1.90 -23.14 14.96
C GLY A 413 0.44 -22.79 15.23
N SER A 414 0.11 -21.70 15.92
CA SER A 414 -1.26 -21.48 16.41
C SER A 414 -1.75 -20.04 16.23
N LEU A 415 -3.04 -19.95 15.88
CA LEU A 415 -3.79 -18.71 15.72
C LEU A 415 -5.15 -18.85 16.38
N THR A 416 -5.48 -17.97 17.32
CA THR A 416 -6.84 -17.81 17.86
C THR A 416 -7.38 -16.44 17.48
N ILE A 417 -8.64 -16.38 17.07
CA ILE A 417 -9.36 -15.17 16.70
C ILE A 417 -10.68 -15.13 17.47
N SER A 418 -11.02 -13.98 18.05
CA SER A 418 -12.30 -13.78 18.71
C SER A 418 -12.91 -12.40 18.46
N TYR A 419 -14.24 -12.32 18.58
CA TYR A 419 -15.01 -11.08 18.47
C TYR A 419 -15.60 -10.70 19.84
N PRO A 420 -14.85 -9.96 20.67
CA PRO A 420 -15.24 -9.71 22.06
C PRO A 420 -16.45 -8.77 22.20
N ASN A 421 -16.72 -7.94 21.18
CA ASN A 421 -17.87 -7.03 21.18
C ASN A 421 -19.01 -7.57 20.32
N THR A 422 -19.77 -8.53 20.85
CA THR A 422 -20.82 -9.27 20.12
C THR A 422 -22.03 -8.45 19.70
N THR A 423 -22.11 -7.18 20.08
CA THR A 423 -23.19 -6.27 19.66
C THR A 423 -22.86 -5.52 18.37
N GLN A 424 -21.61 -5.58 17.89
CA GLN A 424 -21.21 -4.96 16.62
C GLN A 424 -21.65 -5.79 15.42
N ASP A 425 -21.97 -5.10 14.33
CA ASP A 425 -22.28 -5.71 13.04
C ASP A 425 -21.12 -6.61 12.56
N GLY A 426 -21.48 -7.68 11.86
CA GLY A 426 -20.52 -8.62 11.27
C GLY A 426 -19.88 -9.62 12.25
N THR A 427 -20.13 -9.51 13.55
CA THR A 427 -19.65 -10.47 14.56
C THR A 427 -20.37 -11.83 14.51
N ASN A 428 -21.42 -11.93 13.70
CA ASN A 428 -22.17 -13.16 13.49
C ASN A 428 -21.51 -14.13 12.48
N LEU A 429 -20.37 -13.76 11.89
CA LEU A 429 -19.70 -14.52 10.83
C LEU A 429 -18.18 -14.48 10.98
N PHE A 430 -17.54 -15.64 10.91
CA PHE A 430 -16.13 -15.75 10.58
C PHE A 430 -16.01 -16.24 9.14
N THR A 431 -15.39 -15.44 8.29
CA THR A 431 -15.19 -15.79 6.87
C THR A 431 -13.71 -15.80 6.56
N TYR A 432 -13.22 -16.90 5.99
CA TYR A 432 -11.84 -17.05 5.57
C TYR A 432 -11.78 -17.22 4.06
N MET A 433 -10.74 -16.61 3.48
CA MET A 433 -10.37 -16.77 2.09
C MET A 433 -9.16 -17.68 2.04
N ILE A 434 -9.20 -18.77 1.26
CA ILE A 434 -8.07 -19.68 1.04
C ILE A 434 -7.65 -19.60 -0.44
N SER A 435 -6.36 -19.45 -0.72
CA SER A 435 -5.83 -19.44 -2.08
C SER A 435 -4.40 -20.03 -2.13
N GLY A 436 -3.78 -20.00 -3.31
CA GLY A 436 -2.43 -20.53 -3.51
C GLY A 436 -2.37 -22.06 -3.48
N ILE A 437 -3.36 -22.73 -4.08
CA ILE A 437 -3.43 -24.20 -4.17
C ILE A 437 -2.80 -24.65 -5.48
N PRO A 438 -1.74 -25.49 -5.46
CA PRO A 438 -1.00 -25.81 -6.67
C PRO A 438 -1.81 -26.74 -7.59
N PRO A 439 -1.81 -26.51 -8.91
CA PRO A 439 -2.55 -27.34 -9.85
C PRO A 439 -2.27 -28.85 -9.77
N PRO A 440 -1.01 -29.32 -9.59
CA PRO A 440 -0.74 -30.75 -9.44
C PRO A 440 -1.50 -31.41 -8.27
N TRP A 441 -1.71 -30.70 -7.16
CA TRP A 441 -2.43 -31.22 -6.00
C TRP A 441 -3.93 -31.42 -6.31
N ASN A 442 -4.56 -30.44 -6.95
CA ASN A 442 -5.95 -30.54 -7.41
C ASN A 442 -6.13 -31.61 -8.49
N LEU A 443 -5.22 -31.70 -9.46
CA LEU A 443 -5.26 -32.67 -10.56
C LEU A 443 -5.04 -34.12 -10.10
N ALA A 444 -4.46 -34.32 -8.92
CA ALA A 444 -4.39 -35.63 -8.26
C ALA A 444 -5.72 -36.08 -7.63
N GLY A 445 -6.79 -35.27 -7.73
CA GLY A 445 -8.12 -35.57 -7.21
C GLY A 445 -8.39 -35.01 -5.81
N ASN A 446 -7.49 -34.21 -5.25
CA ASN A 446 -7.74 -33.50 -4.00
C ASN A 446 -8.65 -32.29 -4.24
N VAL A 447 -9.41 -31.91 -3.22
CA VAL A 447 -10.31 -30.76 -3.23
C VAL A 447 -10.16 -30.03 -1.91
N VAL A 448 -10.18 -28.69 -1.96
CA VAL A 448 -10.29 -27.87 -0.75
C VAL A 448 -11.72 -27.96 -0.23
N ASP A 449 -11.87 -28.56 0.95
CA ASP A 449 -13.12 -28.54 1.73
C ASP A 449 -12.84 -28.01 3.14
N GLY A 450 -13.06 -26.71 3.31
CA GLY A 450 -12.71 -25.99 4.51
C GLY A 450 -11.21 -26.08 4.76
N PHE A 451 -10.85 -26.40 5.99
CA PHE A 451 -9.47 -26.62 6.42
C PHE A 451 -9.11 -28.11 6.56
N THR A 452 -9.95 -29.02 6.07
CA THR A 452 -9.80 -30.46 6.34
C THR A 452 -8.66 -31.11 5.56
N ASN A 453 -8.36 -30.60 4.37
CA ASN A 453 -7.30 -31.11 3.50
C ASN A 453 -6.70 -29.94 2.72
N LEU A 454 -5.44 -29.61 3.02
CA LEU A 454 -4.67 -28.58 2.34
C LEU A 454 -3.30 -29.14 1.93
N PRO A 455 -2.74 -28.70 0.80
CA PRO A 455 -1.40 -29.11 0.36
C PRO A 455 -0.36 -28.67 1.38
N CYS A 456 0.48 -29.58 1.88
CA CYS A 456 1.59 -29.30 2.79
C CYS A 456 1.24 -28.61 4.12
N LEU A 457 -0.04 -28.52 4.50
CA LEU A 457 -0.48 -27.92 5.75
C LEU A 457 -1.55 -28.77 6.43
N SER A 458 -1.25 -29.26 7.63
CA SER A 458 -2.25 -29.86 8.53
C SER A 458 -2.86 -28.77 9.40
N VAL A 459 -4.19 -28.72 9.47
CA VAL A 459 -4.93 -27.74 10.27
C VAL A 459 -5.95 -28.45 11.17
N ASN A 460 -5.87 -28.21 12.46
CA ASN A 460 -6.87 -28.61 13.44
C ASN A 460 -7.66 -27.38 13.88
N VAL A 461 -8.95 -27.34 13.54
CA VAL A 461 -9.84 -26.20 13.80
C VAL A 461 -10.70 -26.46 15.03
N SER A 462 -10.72 -25.51 15.95
CA SER A 462 -11.67 -25.46 17.07
C SER A 462 -12.58 -24.25 16.92
N ALA A 463 -13.88 -24.48 16.75
CA ALA A 463 -14.91 -23.47 16.58
C ALA A 463 -16.16 -23.84 17.40
N PRO A 464 -16.07 -23.88 18.74
CA PRO A 464 -17.11 -24.42 19.59
C PRO A 464 -18.41 -23.63 19.46
N GLY A 465 -19.50 -24.32 19.12
CA GLY A 465 -20.83 -23.71 18.98
C GLY A 465 -21.05 -22.89 17.70
N LEU A 466 -20.06 -22.85 16.80
CA LEU A 466 -20.19 -22.21 15.49
C LEU A 466 -20.60 -23.24 14.43
N GLU A 467 -21.40 -22.81 13.45
CA GLU A 467 -21.93 -23.66 12.39
C GLU A 467 -21.13 -23.48 11.11
N VAL A 468 -20.38 -24.51 10.71
CA VAL A 468 -19.62 -24.52 9.46
C VAL A 468 -20.56 -24.51 8.25
N GLN A 469 -20.25 -23.66 7.27
CA GLN A 469 -20.94 -23.59 5.99
C GLN A 469 -20.15 -24.33 4.92
N GLY A 470 -20.82 -24.72 3.83
CA GLY A 470 -20.16 -25.37 2.70
C GLY A 470 -19.12 -24.46 2.04
N THR A 471 -17.97 -25.03 1.69
CA THR A 471 -16.90 -24.33 0.98
C THR A 471 -17.35 -23.95 -0.43
N ASN A 472 -17.10 -22.71 -0.85
CA ASN A 472 -17.44 -22.23 -2.19
C ASN A 472 -16.24 -21.59 -2.87
N TYR A 473 -16.01 -21.88 -4.16
CA TYR A 473 -15.00 -21.25 -5.00
C TYR A 473 -15.59 -20.31 -6.07
N TRP A 474 -16.85 -20.54 -6.46
CA TRP A 474 -17.51 -19.84 -7.57
C TRP A 474 -17.69 -18.35 -7.27
N GLN A 475 -17.32 -17.49 -8.24
CA GLN A 475 -17.44 -16.02 -8.21
C GLN A 475 -16.70 -15.32 -7.05
N ASN A 476 -15.77 -16.00 -6.38
CA ASN A 476 -14.98 -15.43 -5.31
C ASN A 476 -13.68 -14.83 -5.88
N VAL A 477 -13.65 -13.50 -5.99
CA VAL A 477 -12.46 -12.74 -6.40
C VAL A 477 -12.25 -11.55 -5.46
N ILE A 478 -11.03 -11.35 -5.00
CA ILE A 478 -10.61 -10.15 -4.26
C ILE A 478 -9.30 -9.64 -4.83
N SER A 479 -9.29 -8.40 -5.34
CA SER A 479 -8.08 -7.79 -5.94
C SER A 479 -7.38 -8.74 -6.93
N ASN A 480 -8.14 -9.34 -7.85
CA ASN A 480 -7.69 -10.32 -8.85
C ASN A 480 -7.21 -11.69 -8.32
N HIS A 481 -7.39 -11.99 -7.03
CA HIS A 481 -7.12 -13.31 -6.45
C HIS A 481 -8.42 -14.12 -6.40
N TYR A 482 -8.41 -15.30 -7.02
CA TYR A 482 -9.46 -16.30 -6.80
C TYR A 482 -9.23 -17.03 -5.49
N TYR A 483 -10.30 -17.33 -4.76
CA TYR A 483 -10.19 -17.98 -3.45
C TYR A 483 -11.38 -18.89 -3.13
N TYR A 484 -11.12 -19.89 -2.28
CA TYR A 484 -12.16 -20.67 -1.61
C TYR A 484 -12.65 -19.87 -0.40
N ASN A 485 -13.96 -19.61 -0.34
CA ASN A 485 -14.64 -19.03 0.78
C ASN A 485 -15.03 -20.13 1.77
N VAL A 486 -14.59 -19.98 3.02
CA VAL A 486 -14.91 -20.87 4.13
C VAL A 486 -15.52 -20.03 5.24
N THR A 487 -16.78 -20.29 5.57
CA THR A 487 -17.53 -19.47 6.53
C THR A 487 -18.04 -20.30 7.71
N TYR A 488 -17.97 -19.72 8.90
CA TYR A 488 -18.57 -20.24 10.13
C TYR A 488 -19.56 -19.20 10.67
N VAL A 489 -20.80 -19.63 10.87
CA VAL A 489 -21.88 -18.78 11.38
C VAL A 489 -21.88 -18.88 12.91
N VAL A 490 -22.02 -17.74 13.57
CA VAL A 490 -22.31 -17.66 15.00
C VAL A 490 -23.83 -17.71 15.16
N PRO A 491 -24.40 -18.76 15.78
CA PRO A 491 -25.85 -18.87 15.94
C PRO A 491 -26.44 -17.71 16.74
N ALA A 492 -27.68 -17.32 16.45
CA ALA A 492 -28.36 -16.22 17.14
C ALA A 492 -28.53 -16.44 18.66
N ASN A 493 -28.53 -17.70 19.11
CA ASN A 493 -28.58 -18.09 20.52
C ASN A 493 -27.20 -18.38 21.14
N TYR A 494 -26.11 -18.08 20.43
CA TYR A 494 -24.75 -18.25 20.94
C TYR A 494 -24.54 -17.39 22.20
N SER A 495 -23.88 -17.96 23.21
CA SER A 495 -23.56 -17.28 24.46
C SER A 495 -22.06 -17.23 24.67
N GLY A 496 -21.56 -16.08 25.12
CA GLY A 496 -20.12 -15.83 25.31
C GLY A 496 -19.48 -15.13 24.12
N VAL A 497 -18.16 -15.24 24.02
CA VAL A 497 -17.35 -14.60 22.96
C VAL A 497 -17.14 -15.60 21.81
N PRO A 498 -17.65 -15.33 20.59
CA PRO A 498 -17.38 -16.16 19.43
C PRO A 498 -15.88 -16.24 19.18
N THR A 499 -15.36 -17.46 19.05
CA THR A 499 -13.93 -17.73 18.96
C THR A 499 -13.67 -18.87 17.99
N MET A 500 -12.64 -18.71 17.16
CA MET A 500 -12.06 -19.77 16.35
C MET A 500 -10.57 -19.91 16.64
N SER A 501 -10.08 -21.14 16.75
CA SER A 501 -8.65 -21.44 16.94
C SER A 501 -8.17 -22.44 15.89
N PHE A 502 -6.92 -22.27 15.48
CA PHE A 502 -6.25 -23.06 14.47
C PHE A 502 -4.93 -23.54 15.06
N GLU A 503 -4.75 -24.85 15.16
CA GLU A 503 -3.45 -25.48 15.41
C GLU A 503 -2.94 -26.06 14.09
N MET A 504 -1.72 -25.69 13.70
CA MET A 504 -1.22 -25.88 12.35
C MET A 504 0.19 -26.47 12.37
N ALA A 505 0.45 -27.37 11.42
CA ALA A 505 1.77 -27.92 11.19
C ALA A 505 2.03 -28.00 9.68
N TYR A 506 3.19 -27.51 9.26
CA TYR A 506 3.71 -27.73 7.92
C TYR A 506 4.12 -29.21 7.78
N THR A 507 3.69 -29.87 6.70
CA THR A 507 3.81 -31.33 6.52
C THR A 507 4.71 -31.76 5.36
N CYS A 508 5.27 -30.78 4.67
CA CYS A 508 6.37 -30.93 3.72
C CYS A 508 7.62 -30.27 4.36
#